data_AF-A0A369BSW7-F1
#
_entry.id   AF-A0A369BSW7-F1
#
_cell.length_a   1.000
_cell.length_b   1.000
_cell.length_c   1.000
_cell.angle_alpha   90.00
_cell.angle_beta   90.00
_cell.angle_gamma   90.00
#
_symmetry.space_group_name_H-M   'P 1'
#
loop_
_entity.id
_entity.type
_entity.pdbx_description
1 polymer ?
#
loop_
_entity_poly.entity_id
_entity_poly.type
_entity_poly.pdbx_seq_one_letter_code
_entity_poly.pdbx_strand_id
1 'polypeptide(L)'
;MLLPIVLVLGTTAAAVMASDDERGEYGERGERGETWVYGGHGADAVLPSGAFMGEPVGSSRRGVAPVANELYQEDCGGCHFAYQPGLLPARSWDRMLGGLADHFGENAELPGDEVKVLRDYLMANAADASDYRRSRKIAGSIMPEEAPLRISATPYFVRKHDELPRRVVQDNPDVRSFSNCSACHTRAEAGSYREGEIRIPGYGRWDDD
;
A
#
# COMPACT_ATOMS: atom_id res chain seq x y z
N MET A 1 41.72 7.80 44.82
CA MET A 1 41.11 9.12 44.53
C MET A 1 39.69 8.88 44.06
N LEU A 2 38.73 9.52 44.72
CA LEU A 2 37.27 9.34 44.60
C LEU A 2 36.70 10.11 43.39
N LEU A 3 35.58 9.58 42.87
CA LEU A 3 34.71 9.98 41.74
C LEU A 3 34.22 11.46 41.76
N PRO A 4 33.66 12.00 40.65
CA PRO A 4 32.22 11.81 40.30
C PRO A 4 32.00 11.56 38.79
N ILE A 5 31.28 10.52 38.36
CA ILE A 5 29.81 10.45 38.17
C ILE A 5 29.21 11.77 37.68
N VAL A 6 29.03 11.91 36.36
CA VAL A 6 28.15 12.94 35.78
C VAL A 6 26.82 12.28 35.44
N LEU A 7 25.77 12.82 36.08
CA LEU A 7 24.38 12.43 35.99
C LEU A 7 23.83 12.54 34.56
N VAL A 8 23.07 11.52 34.18
CA VAL A 8 22.10 11.53 33.08
C VAL A 8 20.92 12.42 33.50
N LEU A 9 20.60 13.42 32.68
CA LEU A 9 19.31 14.09 32.71
C LEU A 9 18.58 13.79 31.41
N GLY A 10 17.58 12.92 31.51
CA GLY A 10 16.60 12.70 30.46
C GLY A 10 15.63 13.86 30.37
N THR A 11 15.27 14.22 29.14
CA THR A 11 14.09 15.03 28.86
C THR A 11 13.14 14.20 28.02
N THR A 12 12.11 13.70 28.67
CA THR A 12 10.86 13.22 28.06
C THR A 12 10.05 14.44 27.62
N ALA A 13 9.68 14.51 26.35
CA ALA A 13 8.58 15.34 25.89
C ALA A 13 7.50 14.41 25.32
N ALA A 14 6.36 14.35 26.01
CA ALA A 14 5.15 13.69 25.58
C ALA A 14 4.03 14.75 25.44
N ALA A 15 3.03 14.42 24.62
CA ALA A 15 1.84 15.18 24.23
C ALA A 15 2.12 16.34 23.25
N VAL A 16 1.40 16.47 22.14
CA VAL A 16 -0.05 16.57 22.07
C VAL A 16 -0.62 15.79 20.87
N MET A 17 -1.63 14.97 21.17
CA MET A 17 -2.54 14.37 20.21
C MET A 17 -3.45 15.47 19.65
N ALA A 18 -3.37 15.74 18.35
CA ALA A 18 -4.43 16.41 17.63
C ALA A 18 -5.32 15.32 17.01
N SER A 19 -6.51 15.20 17.56
CA SER A 19 -7.62 14.40 17.03
C SER A 19 -8.15 15.10 15.78
N ASP A 20 -7.87 14.55 14.60
CA ASP A 20 -8.54 14.97 13.38
C ASP A 20 -9.86 14.20 13.27
N ASP A 21 -10.91 14.98 13.53
CA ASP A 21 -12.33 14.67 13.57
C ASP A 21 -12.86 14.45 12.14
N GLU A 22 -13.23 13.21 11.82
CA GLU A 22 -13.98 12.90 10.59
C GLU A 22 -15.45 13.29 10.78
N ARG A 23 -15.82 14.50 10.34
CA ARG A 23 -17.22 14.88 10.09
C ARG A 23 -17.46 15.14 8.62
N GLY A 24 -18.33 14.32 8.04
CA GLY A 24 -18.91 14.56 6.73
C GLY A 24 -19.87 15.75 6.79
N GLU A 25 -19.80 16.59 5.75
CA GLU A 25 -20.79 17.63 5.50
C GLU A 25 -21.37 17.40 4.10
N TYR A 26 -22.65 17.05 4.07
CA TYR A 26 -23.49 17.03 2.89
C TYR A 26 -24.12 18.42 2.72
N GLY A 27 -23.83 19.07 1.59
CA GLY A 27 -24.69 20.09 0.99
C GLY A 27 -24.51 21.53 1.48
N GLU A 28 -24.21 22.43 0.54
CA GLU A 28 -24.97 23.68 0.30
C GLU A 28 -24.37 24.40 -0.92
N ARG A 29 -25.12 24.42 -2.04
CA ARG A 29 -24.80 25.23 -3.23
C ARG A 29 -25.57 26.55 -3.10
N GLY A 30 -24.88 27.57 -2.61
CA GLY A 30 -25.31 28.96 -2.64
C GLY A 30 -25.01 29.61 -4.00
N GLU A 31 -26.09 29.97 -4.68
CA GLU A 31 -26.34 31.15 -5.52
C GLU A 31 -25.13 31.99 -5.98
N ARG A 32 -24.91 32.03 -7.31
CA ARG A 32 -24.55 33.28 -8.01
C ARG A 32 -25.35 33.38 -9.29
N GLY A 33 -26.23 34.36 -9.33
CA GLY A 33 -26.96 34.77 -10.51
C GLY A 33 -26.03 35.46 -11.49
N GLU A 34 -26.10 35.03 -12.75
CA GLU A 34 -25.58 35.78 -13.89
C GLU A 34 -26.57 35.58 -15.03
N THR A 35 -27.43 36.58 -15.21
CA THR A 35 -28.35 36.70 -16.32
C THR A 35 -27.54 36.94 -17.59
N TRP A 36 -27.52 35.96 -18.50
CA TRP A 36 -27.06 36.21 -19.87
C TRP A 36 -28.26 36.36 -20.79
N VAL A 37 -28.40 37.58 -21.30
CA VAL A 37 -29.36 38.03 -22.28
C VAL A 37 -29.08 37.30 -23.58
N TYR A 38 -30.01 36.47 -24.07
CA TYR A 38 -29.95 35.92 -25.43
C TYR A 38 -30.20 37.05 -26.44
N GLY A 39 -29.13 37.69 -26.88
CA GLY A 39 -29.10 38.49 -28.09
C GLY A 39 -29.00 37.57 -29.31
N GLY A 40 -29.97 37.66 -30.21
CA GLY A 40 -29.95 36.93 -31.47
C GLY A 40 -28.85 37.43 -32.42
N HIS A 41 -28.45 36.54 -33.34
CA HIS A 41 -28.20 36.76 -34.77
C HIS A 41 -27.28 35.64 -35.30
N GLY A 42 -27.63 35.08 -36.46
CA GLY A 42 -26.74 34.25 -37.26
C GLY A 42 -27.14 32.77 -37.31
N ALA A 43 -27.80 32.40 -38.41
CA ALA A 43 -27.89 31.02 -38.86
C ALA A 43 -26.49 30.48 -39.18
N ASP A 44 -26.39 29.15 -39.16
CA ASP A 44 -25.32 28.34 -39.77
C ASP A 44 -24.01 28.17 -38.96
N ALA A 45 -24.10 27.38 -37.88
CA ALA A 45 -22.96 26.59 -37.40
C ALA A 45 -23.42 25.18 -37.06
N VAL A 46 -23.22 24.25 -38.02
CA VAL A 46 -23.34 22.81 -37.80
C VAL A 46 -22.22 22.39 -36.85
N LEU A 47 -22.55 22.19 -35.57
CA LEU A 47 -21.63 21.59 -34.61
C LEU A 47 -21.45 20.10 -34.98
N PRO A 48 -20.23 19.57 -35.12
CA PRO A 48 -20.04 18.14 -35.28
C PRO A 48 -20.49 17.44 -33.99
N SER A 49 -21.49 16.57 -34.12
CA SER A 49 -21.91 15.60 -33.11
C SER A 49 -20.74 14.67 -32.78
N GLY A 50 -19.85 15.10 -31.88
CA GLY A 50 -18.63 14.33 -31.57
C GLY A 50 -17.71 14.91 -30.50
N ALA A 51 -18.16 15.89 -29.71
CA ALA A 51 -17.41 16.29 -28.51
C ALA A 51 -17.59 15.20 -27.43
N PHE A 52 -16.74 14.18 -27.47
CA PHE A 52 -16.55 13.22 -26.39
C PHE A 52 -16.01 14.00 -25.19
N MET A 53 -16.87 14.34 -24.24
CA MET A 53 -16.43 14.76 -22.91
C MET A 53 -15.56 13.62 -22.37
N GLY A 54 -14.26 13.86 -22.22
CA GLY A 54 -13.34 12.88 -21.66
C GLY A 54 -13.88 12.40 -20.32
N GLU A 55 -13.98 11.08 -20.16
CA GLU A 55 -14.38 10.46 -18.90
C GLU A 55 -13.49 10.98 -17.76
N PRO A 56 -14.04 11.21 -16.55
CA PRO A 56 -13.24 11.64 -15.42
C PRO A 56 -12.17 10.58 -15.12
N VAL A 57 -10.91 10.93 -15.38
CA VAL A 57 -9.74 10.19 -14.90
C VAL A 57 -9.74 10.31 -13.38
N GLY A 58 -10.37 9.35 -12.69
CA GLY A 58 -10.59 9.57 -11.26
C GLY A 58 -11.29 8.47 -10.47
N SER A 59 -11.09 7.19 -10.80
CA SER A 59 -11.25 6.15 -9.79
C SER A 59 -9.90 5.48 -9.57
N SER A 60 -9.14 5.94 -8.57
CA SER A 60 -7.93 5.23 -8.17
C SER A 60 -8.31 3.81 -7.76
N ARG A 61 -7.73 2.80 -8.42
CA ARG A 61 -7.97 1.40 -8.06
C ARG A 61 -7.61 1.21 -6.58
N ARG A 62 -8.56 0.75 -5.76
CA ARG A 62 -8.47 0.82 -4.28
C ARG A 62 -7.44 -0.15 -3.66
N GLY A 63 -7.16 -1.26 -4.34
CA GLY A 63 -6.30 -2.36 -3.86
C GLY A 63 -4.83 -2.19 -4.21
N VAL A 64 -4.19 -3.29 -4.61
CA VAL A 64 -2.86 -3.37 -5.23
C VAL A 64 -3.00 -4.14 -6.54
N ALA A 65 -2.18 -3.87 -7.55
CA ALA A 65 -2.18 -4.64 -8.80
C ALA A 65 -1.86 -6.12 -8.52
N PRO A 66 -2.70 -7.09 -8.97
CA PRO A 66 -2.37 -8.51 -8.87
C PRO A 66 -1.06 -8.85 -9.58
N VAL A 67 -0.41 -9.93 -9.14
CA VAL A 67 0.74 -10.48 -9.87
C VAL A 67 0.26 -10.97 -11.25
N ALA A 68 1.04 -10.67 -12.28
CA ALA A 68 0.72 -11.02 -13.67
C ALA A 68 1.93 -11.56 -14.45
N ASN A 69 3.09 -11.70 -13.80
CA ASN A 69 4.29 -12.27 -14.42
C ASN A 69 4.46 -13.71 -13.91
N GLU A 70 4.50 -14.67 -14.84
CA GLU A 70 4.54 -16.11 -14.53
C GLU A 70 5.84 -16.50 -13.82
N LEU A 71 6.99 -16.02 -14.31
CA LEU A 71 8.29 -16.27 -13.68
C LEU A 71 8.33 -15.76 -12.24
N TYR A 72 7.84 -14.54 -11.99
CA TYR A 72 7.74 -13.99 -10.64
C TYR A 72 6.84 -14.84 -9.73
N GLN A 73 5.71 -15.32 -10.26
CA GLN A 73 4.79 -16.16 -9.50
C GLN A 73 5.44 -17.51 -9.14
N GLU A 74 6.24 -18.08 -10.04
CA GLU A 74 6.96 -19.34 -9.84
C GLU A 74 8.08 -19.17 -8.80
N ASP A 75 9.01 -18.24 -9.03
CA ASP A 75 10.22 -18.10 -8.21
C ASP A 75 9.94 -17.42 -6.87
N CYS A 76 9.18 -16.33 -6.86
CA CYS A 76 8.90 -15.55 -5.65
C CYS A 76 7.65 -16.04 -4.89
N GLY A 77 6.90 -17.00 -5.46
CA GLY A 77 5.75 -17.66 -4.84
C GLY A 77 6.03 -19.04 -4.26
N GLY A 78 7.24 -19.58 -4.42
CA GLY A 78 7.58 -20.95 -4.03
C GLY A 78 7.64 -21.20 -2.51
N CYS A 79 8.06 -20.21 -1.72
CA CYS A 79 8.21 -20.35 -0.27
C CYS A 79 7.15 -19.60 0.55
N HIS A 80 6.59 -18.53 -0.01
CA HIS A 80 5.58 -17.70 0.62
C HIS A 80 4.63 -17.15 -0.44
N PHE A 81 3.56 -16.49 0.01
CA PHE A 81 2.69 -15.71 -0.86
C PHE A 81 3.50 -14.82 -1.81
N ALA A 82 3.23 -14.88 -3.12
CA ALA A 82 3.87 -14.04 -4.10
C ALA A 82 3.44 -12.57 -3.88
N TYR A 83 4.17 -11.86 -3.03
CA TYR A 83 3.85 -10.50 -2.63
C TYR A 83 3.71 -9.62 -3.86
N GLN A 84 2.65 -8.81 -3.96
CA GLN A 84 2.54 -7.93 -5.12
C GLN A 84 3.66 -6.87 -5.13
N PRO A 85 4.22 -6.55 -6.31
CA PRO A 85 5.27 -5.53 -6.42
C PRO A 85 4.86 -4.17 -5.83
N GLY A 86 3.56 -3.83 -5.89
CA GLY A 86 3.01 -2.59 -5.33
C GLY A 86 3.02 -2.48 -3.80
N LEU A 87 3.57 -3.47 -3.08
CA LEU A 87 3.68 -3.48 -1.61
C LEU A 87 5.02 -2.94 -1.07
N LEU A 88 6.00 -2.68 -1.93
CA LEU A 88 7.27 -2.03 -1.59
C LEU A 88 7.73 -1.09 -2.72
N PRO A 89 8.52 -0.05 -2.42
CA PRO A 89 9.10 0.81 -3.45
C PRO A 89 10.19 0.09 -4.24
N ALA A 90 10.49 0.56 -5.44
CA ALA A 90 11.45 -0.08 -6.36
C ALA A 90 12.83 -0.30 -5.71
N ARG A 91 13.29 0.67 -4.90
CA ARG A 91 14.56 0.60 -4.17
C ARG A 91 14.63 -0.55 -3.15
N SER A 92 13.50 -0.92 -2.55
CA SER A 92 13.42 -2.07 -1.64
C SER A 92 13.54 -3.38 -2.40
N TRP A 93 12.87 -3.49 -3.55
CA TRP A 93 12.94 -4.67 -4.41
C TRP A 93 14.34 -4.86 -4.99
N ASP A 94 14.98 -3.80 -5.47
CA ASP A 94 16.35 -3.89 -5.99
C ASP A 94 17.34 -4.35 -4.91
N ARG A 95 17.22 -3.81 -3.70
CA ARG A 95 18.02 -4.26 -2.56
C ARG A 95 17.78 -5.73 -2.22
N MET A 96 16.54 -6.21 -2.34
CA MET A 96 16.17 -7.60 -2.08
C MET A 96 16.76 -8.56 -3.12
N LEU A 97 16.65 -8.22 -4.41
CA LEU A 97 17.24 -9.01 -5.50
C LEU A 97 18.77 -9.07 -5.41
N GLY A 98 19.41 -8.02 -4.88
CA GLY A 98 20.85 -8.00 -4.63
C GLY A 98 21.32 -8.89 -3.47
N GLY A 99 20.40 -9.45 -2.67
CA GLY A 99 20.70 -10.19 -1.45
C GLY A 99 20.06 -11.58 -1.37
N LEU A 100 19.72 -12.21 -2.50
CA LEU A 100 18.98 -13.47 -2.54
C LEU A 100 19.70 -14.66 -1.87
N ALA A 101 21.02 -14.65 -1.78
CA ALA A 101 21.80 -15.68 -1.09
C ALA A 101 21.55 -15.72 0.43
N ASP A 102 21.09 -14.61 1.02
CA ASP A 102 20.70 -14.48 2.42
C ASP A 102 19.29 -13.87 2.49
N HIS A 103 18.33 -14.59 1.91
CA HIS A 103 16.93 -14.21 1.88
C HIS A 103 16.23 -14.62 3.18
N PHE A 104 16.50 -13.86 4.25
CA PHE A 104 15.89 -14.06 5.57
C PHE A 104 16.20 -15.41 6.23
N GLY A 105 17.43 -15.90 6.03
CA GLY A 105 17.87 -17.20 6.55
C GLY A 105 17.75 -18.36 5.57
N GLU A 106 17.22 -18.11 4.37
CA GLU A 106 17.14 -19.08 3.27
C GLU A 106 17.99 -18.60 2.08
N ASN A 107 18.39 -19.52 1.21
CA ASN A 107 19.00 -19.18 -0.07
C ASN A 107 17.92 -19.21 -1.16
N ALA A 108 17.67 -18.06 -1.80
CA ALA A 108 16.74 -17.87 -2.90
C ALA A 108 17.45 -17.37 -4.18
N GLU A 109 18.74 -17.70 -4.36
CA GLU A 109 19.50 -17.33 -5.55
C GLU A 109 18.85 -17.87 -6.83
N LEU A 110 18.87 -17.03 -7.86
CA LEU A 110 18.34 -17.33 -9.19
C LEU A 110 19.42 -17.03 -10.24
N PRO A 111 19.34 -17.67 -11.43
CA PRO A 111 20.13 -17.30 -12.60
C PRO A 111 20.07 -15.78 -12.89
N GLY A 112 21.21 -15.22 -13.33
CA GLY A 112 21.33 -13.77 -13.52
C GLY A 112 20.40 -13.20 -14.60
N ASP A 113 20.02 -14.00 -15.59
CA ASP A 113 19.03 -13.67 -16.61
C ASP A 113 17.61 -13.60 -16.05
N GLU A 114 17.22 -14.53 -15.17
CA GLU A 114 15.94 -14.49 -14.46
C GLU A 114 15.89 -13.28 -13.51
N VAL A 115 16.94 -13.03 -12.73
CA VAL A 115 17.03 -11.85 -11.84
C VAL A 115 16.81 -10.56 -12.63
N LYS A 116 17.32 -10.47 -13.87
CA LYS A 116 17.10 -9.29 -14.72
C LYS A 116 15.63 -9.13 -15.09
N VAL A 117 14.97 -10.20 -15.53
CA VAL A 117 13.54 -10.19 -15.89
C VAL A 117 12.69 -9.80 -14.67
N LEU A 118 12.98 -10.39 -13.51
CA LEU A 118 12.28 -10.10 -12.26
C LEU A 118 12.51 -8.66 -11.80
N ARG A 119 13.74 -8.13 -11.93
CA ARG A 119 14.05 -6.73 -11.63
C ARG A 119 13.19 -5.79 -12.47
N ASP A 120 13.14 -6.00 -13.78
CA ASP A 120 12.37 -5.14 -14.69
C ASP A 120 10.88 -5.17 -14.34
N TYR A 121 10.33 -6.36 -14.06
CA TYR A 121 8.94 -6.52 -13.63
C TYR A 121 8.65 -5.81 -12.29
N LEU A 122 9.50 -6.03 -11.28
CA LEU A 122 9.35 -5.46 -9.95
C LEU A 122 9.43 -3.93 -9.98
N MET A 123 10.41 -3.36 -10.68
CA MET A 123 10.58 -1.91 -10.79
C MET A 123 9.39 -1.24 -11.50
N ALA A 124 8.90 -1.84 -12.59
CA ALA A 124 7.77 -1.30 -13.34
C ALA A 124 6.44 -1.32 -12.57
N ASN A 125 6.31 -2.22 -11.58
CA ASN A 125 5.07 -2.43 -10.83
C ASN A 125 5.18 -2.05 -9.35
N ALA A 126 6.31 -1.47 -8.94
CA ALA A 126 6.61 -1.11 -7.56
C ALA A 126 5.61 -0.09 -6.99
N ALA A 127 5.59 0.05 -5.66
CA ALA A 127 4.64 0.91 -4.96
C ALA A 127 4.70 2.37 -5.41
N ASP A 128 5.90 2.87 -5.71
CA ASP A 128 6.22 4.22 -6.18
C ASP A 128 6.03 4.41 -7.70
N ALA A 129 5.83 3.32 -8.46
CA ALA A 129 5.45 3.35 -9.88
C ALA A 129 3.94 3.11 -10.10
N SER A 130 3.19 2.76 -9.06
CA SER A 130 1.81 2.27 -9.17
C SER A 130 0.75 3.37 -9.05
N ASP A 131 -0.33 3.24 -9.83
CA ASP A 131 -1.53 4.10 -9.75
C ASP A 131 -2.59 3.58 -8.75
N TYR A 132 -2.32 2.48 -8.07
CA TYR A 132 -3.21 1.92 -7.06
C TYR A 132 -3.13 2.72 -5.77
N ARG A 133 -4.30 3.01 -5.18
CA ARG A 133 -4.41 3.86 -3.98
C ARG A 133 -3.59 3.31 -2.82
N ARG A 134 -3.59 1.99 -2.60
CA ARG A 134 -2.87 1.39 -1.47
C ARG A 134 -1.36 1.47 -1.68
N SER A 135 -0.89 1.13 -2.87
CA SER A 135 0.52 1.23 -3.26
C SER A 135 1.08 2.64 -3.02
N ARG A 136 0.36 3.68 -3.49
CA ARG A 136 0.76 5.08 -3.24
C ARG A 136 0.83 5.44 -1.76
N LYS A 137 -0.12 4.94 -0.95
CA LYS A 137 -0.11 5.19 0.50
C LYS A 137 1.04 4.46 1.21
N ILE A 138 1.45 3.29 0.73
CA ILE A 138 2.62 2.58 1.22
C ILE A 138 3.88 3.37 0.87
N ALA A 139 4.07 3.69 -0.41
CA ALA A 139 5.24 4.44 -0.89
C ALA A 139 5.37 5.79 -0.18
N GLY A 140 4.28 6.55 -0.07
CA GLY A 140 4.26 7.85 0.62
C GLY A 140 4.42 7.78 2.14
N SER A 141 4.42 6.59 2.74
CA SER A 141 4.70 6.41 4.18
C SER A 141 6.15 6.11 4.49
N ILE A 142 6.98 5.83 3.47
CA ILE A 142 8.38 5.42 3.61
C ILE A 142 9.25 6.60 3.23
N MET A 143 10.25 6.93 4.05
CA MET A 143 11.16 8.04 3.75
C MET A 143 11.97 7.75 2.47
N PRO A 144 12.28 8.77 1.64
CA PRO A 144 13.02 8.57 0.38
C PRO A 144 14.34 7.80 0.52
N GLU A 145 15.05 8.01 1.63
CA GLU A 145 16.33 7.38 1.97
C GLU A 145 16.20 5.95 2.53
N GLU A 146 14.99 5.52 2.91
CA GLU A 146 14.76 4.20 3.49
C GLU A 146 14.38 3.16 2.43
N ALA A 147 14.98 1.97 2.50
CA ALA A 147 14.63 0.82 1.67
C ALA A 147 14.27 -0.37 2.57
N PRO A 148 13.07 -0.39 3.18
CA PRO A 148 12.64 -1.49 4.05
C PRO A 148 12.55 -2.79 3.25
N LEU A 149 13.08 -3.88 3.79
CA LEU A 149 13.04 -5.22 3.15
C LEU A 149 11.82 -6.05 3.54
N ARG A 150 11.00 -5.58 4.50
CA ARG A 150 9.79 -6.27 4.93
C ARG A 150 8.59 -5.35 4.77
N ILE A 151 7.57 -5.83 4.06
CA ILE A 151 6.28 -5.14 3.92
C ILE A 151 5.68 -4.85 5.31
N SER A 152 5.76 -5.84 6.21
CA SER A 152 5.25 -5.75 7.57
C SER A 152 5.94 -4.72 8.47
N ALA A 153 7.12 -4.24 8.06
CA ALA A 153 7.87 -3.20 8.76
C ALA A 153 7.61 -1.79 8.21
N THR A 154 6.84 -1.65 7.12
CA THR A 154 6.55 -0.32 6.55
C THR A 154 5.62 0.46 7.49
N PRO A 155 5.76 1.80 7.61
CA PRO A 155 4.90 2.59 8.48
C PRO A 155 3.41 2.49 8.12
N TYR A 156 3.07 2.39 6.83
CA TYR A 156 1.69 2.13 6.41
C TYR A 156 1.15 0.80 6.93
N PHE A 157 1.94 -0.28 6.87
CA PHE A 157 1.51 -1.58 7.34
C PHE A 157 1.29 -1.59 8.84
N VAL A 158 2.26 -1.08 9.61
CA VAL A 158 2.21 -1.07 11.08
C VAL A 158 0.96 -0.36 11.57
N ARG A 159 0.69 0.86 11.07
CA ARG A 159 -0.53 1.62 11.41
C ARG A 159 -1.85 0.92 11.02
N LYS A 160 -1.80 -0.06 10.12
CA LYS A 160 -3.01 -0.79 9.69
C LYS A 160 -3.21 -2.12 10.41
N HIS A 161 -2.28 -2.50 11.28
CA HIS A 161 -2.30 -3.77 11.99
C HIS A 161 -1.89 -3.62 13.47
N ASP A 162 -1.77 -2.40 13.97
CA ASP A 162 -1.29 -2.10 15.34
C ASP A 162 -2.33 -2.45 16.42
N GLU A 163 -3.61 -2.49 16.07
CA GLU A 163 -4.69 -2.91 16.96
C GLU A 163 -4.83 -4.44 17.08
N LEU A 164 -4.12 -5.22 16.26
CA LEU A 164 -4.20 -6.68 16.30
C LEU A 164 -3.37 -7.25 17.48
N PRO A 165 -4.01 -7.89 18.47
CA PRO A 165 -3.30 -8.42 19.62
C PRO A 165 -2.51 -9.68 19.24
N ARG A 166 -1.45 -9.98 20.01
CA ARG A 166 -0.54 -11.12 19.71
C ARG A 166 -1.24 -12.48 19.55
N ARG A 167 -2.32 -12.71 20.31
CA ARG A 167 -3.16 -13.92 20.24
C ARG A 167 -3.84 -14.16 18.90
N VAL A 168 -3.99 -13.12 18.08
CA VAL A 168 -4.63 -13.17 16.76
C VAL A 168 -3.60 -13.56 15.69
N VAL A 169 -2.33 -13.19 15.88
CA VAL A 169 -1.28 -13.31 14.87
C VAL A 169 -0.14 -14.23 15.32
N GLN A 170 0.70 -13.80 16.26
CA GLN A 170 1.92 -14.54 16.62
C GLN A 170 1.64 -15.82 17.39
N ASP A 171 0.66 -15.80 18.31
CA ASP A 171 0.31 -16.98 19.10
C ASP A 171 -0.77 -17.84 18.41
N ASN A 172 -1.28 -17.40 17.24
CA ASN A 172 -2.23 -18.15 16.43
C ASN A 172 -1.48 -19.13 15.49
N PRO A 173 -1.62 -20.46 15.67
CA PRO A 173 -0.85 -21.44 14.91
C PRO A 173 -1.16 -21.47 13.40
N ASP A 174 -2.32 -20.95 13.00
CA ASP A 174 -2.77 -20.89 11.60
C ASP A 174 -2.32 -19.60 10.89
N VAL A 175 -1.92 -18.57 11.65
CA VAL A 175 -1.43 -17.29 11.11
C VAL A 175 0.08 -17.18 11.28
N ARG A 176 0.58 -17.36 12.51
CA ARG A 176 1.99 -17.33 12.97
C ARG A 176 2.72 -15.99 12.81
N SER A 177 2.52 -15.29 11.70
CA SER A 177 3.23 -14.07 11.34
C SER A 177 2.44 -13.23 10.37
N PHE A 178 2.66 -11.91 10.41
CA PHE A 178 2.14 -10.96 9.43
C PHE A 178 2.64 -11.21 7.99
N SER A 179 3.71 -11.99 7.81
CA SER A 179 4.17 -12.42 6.49
C SER A 179 3.15 -13.32 5.79
N ASN A 180 2.26 -14.01 6.52
CA ASN A 180 1.25 -14.88 5.95
C ASN A 180 -0.04 -14.10 5.63
N CYS A 181 0.04 -13.17 4.67
CA CYS A 181 -1.05 -12.23 4.38
C CYS A 181 -2.36 -12.92 4.00
N SER A 182 -2.28 -14.01 3.22
CA SER A 182 -3.43 -14.75 2.71
C SER A 182 -4.20 -15.52 3.80
N ALA A 183 -3.59 -15.77 4.96
CA ALA A 183 -4.28 -16.39 6.10
C ALA A 183 -5.47 -15.56 6.57
N CYS A 184 -5.34 -14.22 6.58
CA CYS A 184 -6.41 -13.31 7.00
C CYS A 184 -7.10 -12.65 5.80
N HIS A 185 -6.33 -12.22 4.80
CA HIS A 185 -6.83 -11.59 3.59
C HIS A 185 -7.10 -12.63 2.49
N THR A 186 -8.27 -13.28 2.56
CA THR A 186 -8.66 -14.36 1.63
C THR A 186 -8.72 -13.97 0.14
N ARG A 187 -8.66 -12.67 -0.18
CA ARG A 187 -8.62 -12.11 -1.55
C ARG A 187 -7.33 -11.37 -1.86
N ALA A 188 -6.26 -11.63 -1.09
CA ALA A 188 -4.96 -10.99 -1.27
C ALA A 188 -4.40 -11.21 -2.67
N GLU A 189 -4.47 -12.42 -3.23
CA GLU A 189 -4.00 -12.73 -4.60
C GLU A 189 -4.64 -11.83 -5.66
N ALA A 190 -5.94 -11.58 -5.54
CA ALA A 190 -6.70 -10.66 -6.39
C ALA A 190 -6.43 -9.17 -6.10
N GLY A 191 -5.44 -8.86 -5.26
CA GLY A 191 -5.05 -7.51 -4.89
C GLY A 191 -6.01 -6.81 -3.92
N SER A 192 -6.96 -7.55 -3.33
CA SER A 192 -7.94 -7.00 -2.40
C SER A 192 -7.52 -7.22 -0.95
N TYR A 193 -7.48 -6.10 -0.22
CA TYR A 193 -7.13 -6.02 1.20
C TYR A 193 -8.21 -5.22 1.94
N ARG A 194 -9.48 -5.42 1.56
CA ARG A 194 -10.61 -4.75 2.20
C ARG A 194 -10.88 -5.40 3.54
N GLU A 195 -11.10 -4.57 4.54
CA GLU A 195 -11.44 -4.95 5.91
C GLU A 195 -12.64 -5.90 5.97
N GLY A 196 -13.74 -5.53 5.30
CA GLY A 196 -14.94 -6.36 5.28
C GLY A 196 -14.81 -7.72 4.59
N GLU A 197 -13.67 -8.03 3.95
CA GLU A 197 -13.33 -9.32 3.33
C GLU A 197 -12.37 -10.16 4.21
N ILE A 198 -11.88 -9.61 5.33
CA ILE A 198 -10.95 -10.28 6.24
C ILE A 198 -11.67 -11.40 6.97
N ARG A 199 -11.02 -12.56 7.02
CA ARG A 199 -11.39 -13.68 7.88
C ARG A 199 -10.17 -14.22 8.57
N ILE A 200 -10.15 -14.18 9.89
CA ILE A 200 -9.01 -14.66 10.67
C ILE A 200 -9.31 -16.07 11.17
N PRO A 201 -8.42 -17.06 10.93
CA PRO A 201 -8.56 -18.41 11.45
C PRO A 201 -8.76 -18.41 12.97
N GLY A 202 -9.83 -19.09 13.42
CA GLY A 202 -10.21 -19.16 14.83
C GLY A 202 -11.01 -17.96 15.38
N TYR A 203 -11.10 -16.85 14.65
CA TYR A 203 -11.84 -15.65 15.08
C TYR A 203 -13.01 -15.27 14.15
N GLY A 204 -13.02 -15.75 12.90
CA GLY A 204 -14.11 -15.47 11.96
C GLY A 204 -13.89 -14.18 11.18
N ARG A 205 -14.98 -13.48 10.81
CA ARG A 205 -14.89 -12.19 10.12
C ARG A 205 -14.29 -11.16 11.07
N TRP A 206 -13.42 -10.28 10.55
CA TRP A 206 -13.00 -9.12 11.31
C TRP A 206 -14.07 -8.04 11.23
N ASP A 207 -14.61 -7.68 12.38
CA ASP A 207 -15.58 -6.60 12.58
C ASP A 207 -14.93 -5.60 13.52
N ASP A 208 -14.83 -4.34 13.10
CA ASP A 208 -14.41 -3.24 13.97
C ASP A 208 -15.58 -2.91 14.90
N ASP A 209 -15.62 -3.56 16.08
CA ASP A 209 -16.53 -3.21 17.18
C ASP A 209 -16.01 -2.00 17.97
#